data_AF-A0A8S1E8S3-F1
#
_entry.id   AF-A0A8S1E8S3-F1
#
_cell.length_a   1.000
_cell.length_b   1.000
_cell.length_c   1.000
_cell.angle_alpha   90.00
_cell.angle_beta   90.00
_cell.angle_gamma   90.00
#
_symmetry.space_group_name_H-M   'P 1'
#
loop_
_entity.id
_entity.type
_entity.pdbx_description
1 polymer ?
#
loop_
_entity_poly.entity_id
_entity_poly.type
_entity_poly.pdbx_seq_one_letter_code
_entity_poly.pdbx_strand_id
1 'polypeptide(L)' 'VDLVKQTEHGDVSNYQPNGEFDLVSFEAERHVVIYSCCPEPYPDITYTIRIRRRPLFYVFNLILPCMLINSI' A
#
# COMPACT_ATOMS: atom_id res chain seq x y z
N VAL A 1 -2.40 6.86 27.30
CA VAL A 1 -1.50 5.85 26.71
C VAL A 1 -0.79 6.53 25.57
N ASP A 2 0.53 6.65 25.60
CA ASP A 2 1.28 7.28 24.51
C ASP A 2 1.65 6.22 23.45
N LEU A 3 1.35 6.53 22.19
CA LEU A 3 1.66 5.65 21.06
C LEU A 3 2.98 6.11 20.46
N VAL A 4 3.98 5.22 20.47
CA VAL A 4 5.32 5.50 19.94
C VAL A 4 5.58 4.53 18.78
N LYS A 5 5.99 5.06 17.62
CA LYS A 5 6.44 4.25 16.49
C LYS A 5 7.80 3.63 16.83
N GLN A 6 7.97 2.33 16.57
CA GLN A 6 9.28 1.67 16.72
C GLN A 6 10.22 1.99 15.56
N THR A 7 9.69 2.14 14.35
CA THR A 7 10.42 2.43 13.12
C THR A 7 9.60 3.37 12.23
N GLU A 8 10.29 4.14 11.38
CA GLU A 8 9.63 5.02 10.41
C GLU A 8 8.97 4.25 9.26
N HIS A 9 9.51 3.07 8.95
CA HIS A 9 8.99 2.18 7.92
C HIS A 9 8.47 0.92 8.61
N GLY A 10 7.45 0.31 8.02
CA GLY A 10 6.96 -0.96 8.53
C GLY A 10 7.94 -2.10 8.26
N ASP A 11 8.03 -3.06 9.19
CA ASP A 11 8.94 -4.18 9.05
C ASP A 11 8.52 -5.10 7.90
N VAL A 12 9.46 -5.38 7.01
CA VAL A 12 9.31 -6.24 5.84
C VAL A 12 10.19 -7.50 5.93
N SER A 13 10.79 -7.78 7.08
CA SER A 13 11.68 -8.94 7.31
C SER A 13 11.03 -10.28 6.92
N ASN A 14 9.72 -10.42 7.19
CA ASN A 14 8.93 -11.62 6.89
C ASN A 14 7.93 -11.39 5.74
N TYR A 15 8.19 -10.42 4.87
CA TYR A 15 7.32 -10.17 3.72
C TYR A 15 7.46 -11.26 2.66
N GLN A 16 6.35 -11.92 2.33
CA GLN A 16 6.27 -12.85 1.21
C GLN A 16 5.86 -12.11 -0.07
N PRO A 17 6.69 -12.11 -1.13
CA PRO A 17 6.36 -11.45 -2.39
C PRO A 17 5.12 -12.06 -3.06
N ASN A 18 4.27 -11.19 -3.63
CA ASN A 18 3.08 -11.57 -4.40
C ASN A 18 3.42 -11.64 -5.91
N GLY A 19 2.87 -12.63 -6.61
CA GLY A 19 3.02 -12.78 -8.07
C GLY A 19 2.32 -11.68 -8.89
N GLU A 20 1.32 -11.00 -8.33
CA GLU A 20 0.54 -9.96 -8.99
C GLU A 20 0.92 -8.54 -8.54
N PHE A 21 1.42 -8.34 -7.33
CA PHE A 21 1.69 -7.00 -6.78
C PHE A 21 3.12 -6.89 -6.25
N ASP A 22 3.81 -5.82 -6.65
CA ASP A 22 5.05 -5.36 -6.04
C ASP A 22 4.72 -4.51 -4.82
N LEU A 23 5.39 -4.75 -3.69
CA LEU A 23 5.43 -3.81 -2.58
C LEU A 23 6.38 -2.65 -2.95
N VAL A 24 5.84 -1.42 -3.00
CA VAL A 24 6.59 -0.21 -3.37
C VAL A 24 7.11 0.52 -2.14
N SER A 25 6.25 0.76 -1.15
CA SER A 25 6.65 1.33 0.13
C SER A 25 5.71 0.90 1.25
N PHE A 26 6.24 0.89 2.47
CA PHE A 26 5.50 0.64 3.70
C PHE A 26 5.92 1.67 4.75
N GLU A 27 5.12 2.72 4.90
CA GLU A 27 5.41 3.91 5.70
C GLU A 27 4.49 3.95 6.93
N ALA A 28 5.00 4.44 8.07
CA ALA A 28 4.25 4.61 9.30
C ALA A 28 4.30 6.06 9.77
N GLU A 29 3.15 6.72 9.90
CA GLU A 29 3.05 8.12 10.31
C GLU A 29 2.28 8.24 11.61
N ARG A 30 2.84 8.97 12.58
CA ARG A 30 2.17 9.27 13.85
C ARG A 30 1.49 10.62 13.73
N HIS A 31 0.19 10.64 13.96
CA HIS A 31 -0.58 11.86 14.04
C HIS A 31 -1.05 12.09 15.47
N VAL A 32 -1.22 13.35 15.82
CA VAL A 32 -1.83 13.77 17.08
C VAL A 32 -2.89 14.78 16.70
N VAL A 33 -4.14 14.36 16.76
CA VAL A 33 -5.27 15.14 16.27
C VAL A 33 -6.16 15.54 17.44
N ILE A 34 -6.54 16.82 17.48
CA ILE A 34 -7.57 17.32 18.40
C ILE A 34 -8.88 17.35 17.60
N TYR A 35 -9.84 16.53 18.03
CA TYR A 35 -11.13 16.42 17.35
C TYR A 35 -12.10 17.51 17.82
N SER A 36 -13.10 17.83 17.00
CA SER A 36 -14.09 18.86 17.34
C SER A 36 -14.96 18.51 18.54
N CYS A 37 -15.01 17.25 18.96
CA CYS A 37 -15.79 16.79 20.10
C CYS A 37 -15.13 17.06 21.45
N CYS A 38 -13.79 17.15 21.50
CA CYS A 38 -13.02 17.11 22.74
C CYS A 38 -11.72 17.94 22.61
N PRO A 39 -11.34 18.76 23.61
CA PRO A 39 -10.11 19.56 23.57
C PRO A 39 -8.83 18.72 23.78
N GLU A 40 -8.95 17.45 24.17
CA GLU A 40 -7.80 16.58 24.38
C GLU A 40 -7.18 16.07 23.07
N PRO A 41 -5.84 15.99 22.96
CA PRO A 41 -5.16 15.44 21.79
C PRO A 41 -5.22 13.90 21.78
N TYR A 42 -5.67 13.33 20.67
CA TYR A 42 -5.72 11.88 20.44
C TYR A 42 -4.57 11.47 19.51
N PRO A 43 -3.61 10.65 19.98
CA PRO A 43 -2.56 10.11 19.12
C PRO A 43 -3.08 8.92 18.32
N ASP A 44 -2.68 8.84 17.05
CA ASP A 44 -2.90 7.69 16.17
C ASP A 44 -1.63 7.38 15.35
N ILE A 45 -1.53 6.14 14.88
CA ILE A 45 -0.47 5.72 13.95
C ILE A 45 -1.17 5.17 12.70
N THR A 46 -0.94 5.84 11.58
CA THR A 46 -1.48 5.46 10.28
C THR A 46 -0.39 4.78 9.45
N TYR A 47 -0.69 3.58 8.99
CA TYR A 47 0.21 2.79 8.14
C TYR A 47 -0.21 2.91 6.68
N THR A 48 0.71 3.34 5.82
CA THR A 48 0.48 3.49 4.39
C THR A 48 1.27 2.45 3.62
N ILE A 49 0.56 1.55 2.94
CA ILE A 49 1.15 0.51 2.10
C ILE A 49 0.91 0.88 0.63
N ARG A 50 1.99 1.15 -0.10
CA ARG A 50 1.95 1.40 -1.55
C ARG A 50 2.29 0.12 -2.29
N ILE A 51 1.37 -0.36 -3.13
CA ILE A 51 1.56 -1.54 -3.98
C ILE A 51 1.38 -1.18 -5.45
N ARG A 52 2.10 -1.90 -6.33
CA ARG A 52 2.02 -1.74 -7.80
C ARG A 52 1.67 -3.06 -8.46
N ARG A 53 0.64 -3.08 -9.31
CA ARG A 53 0.21 -4.28 -10.04
C ARG A 53 1.19 -4.61 -11.18
N ARG A 54 1.50 -5.90 -11.36
CA ARG A 54 2.28 -6.45 -12.46
C ARG A 54 1.35 -6.71 -13.66
N PRO A 55 1.51 -5.98 -14.79
CA PRO A 55 0.56 -6.06 -15.89
C PRO A 55 0.78 -7.25 -16.82
N LEU A 56 1.91 -7.95 -16.74
CA LEU A 56 2.35 -8.94 -17.74
C LEU A 56 1.29 -10.02 -18.02
N PHE A 57 0.66 -10.56 -16.97
CA PHE A 57 -0.41 -11.56 -17.14
C PHE A 57 -1.58 -11.01 -17.98
N TYR A 58 -2.03 -9.80 -17.68
CA TYR A 58 -3.12 -9.14 -18.41
C TYR A 58 -2.71 -8.77 -19.84
N VAL A 59 -1.46 -8.37 -20.05
CA VAL A 59 -0.94 -8.04 -21.39
C VAL A 59 -0.97 -9.27 -22.29
N PHE A 60 -0.42 -10.40 -21.84
CA PHE A 60 -0.35 -11.61 -22.65
C PHE A 60 -1.70 -12.33 -22.81
N ASN A 61 -2.51 -12.40 -21.75
CA ASN A 61 -3.72 -13.22 -21.76
C ASN A 61 -5.00 -12.46 -22.16
N LEU A 62 -4.98 -11.11 -22.13
CA LEU A 62 -6.15 -10.31 -22.48
C LEU A 62 -5.85 -9.33 -23.64
N ILE A 63 -4.86 -8.46 -23.48
CA ILE A 63 -4.60 -7.39 -24.46
C ILE A 63 -4.14 -7.97 -25.80
N LEU A 64 -3.19 -8.90 -25.80
CA LEU A 64 -2.62 -9.46 -27.02
C LEU A 64 -3.66 -10.22 -27.88
N PRO A 65 -4.50 -11.13 -27.32
CA PRO A 65 -5.61 -11.73 -28.08
C PRO A 65 -6.59 -10.70 -28.67
N CYS A 66 -6.97 -9.68 -27.90
CA CYS A 66 -7.87 -8.64 -28.38
C CYS A 66 -7.27 -7.83 -29.53
N MET A 67 -5.99 -7.46 -29.46
CA MET A 67 -5.30 -6.73 -30.52
C MET A 67 -5.22 -7.56 -31.80
N LEU A 68 -4.91 -8.86 -31.69
CA LEU A 68 -4.85 -9.76 -32.85
C LEU A 68 -6.21 -9.86 -33.55
N ILE A 69 -7.30 -10.04 -32.79
CA ILE A 69 -8.66 -10.14 -33.35
C ILE A 69 -9.07 -8.84 -34.06
N ASN A 70 -8.74 -7.67 -33.51
CA ASN A 70 -9.09 -6.38 -34.14
C ASN A 70 -8.20 -6.02 -35.33
N SER A 71 -7.01 -6.62 -35.44
CA SER A 71 -6.06 -6.34 -36.53
C SER A 71 -6.28 -7.20 -37.79
N ILE A 72 -7.18 -8.19 -37.70
CA ILE A 72 -7.66 -9.04 -38.80
C ILE A 72 -8.96 -8.46 -39.33
#